data_AF-A0A942FBR7-F1
#
_entry.id   AF-A0A942FBR7-F1
#
_cell.length_a   1.000
_cell.length_b   1.000
_cell.length_c   1.000
_cell.angle_alpha   90.00
_cell.angle_beta   90.00
_cell.angle_gamma   90.00
#
_symmetry.space_group_name_H-M   'P 1'
#
loop_
_entity.id
_entity.type
_entity.pdbx_description
1 polymer ?
#
loop_
_entity_poly.entity_id
_entity_poly.type
_entity_poly.pdbx_seq_one_letter_code
_entity_poly.pdbx_strand_id
1 'polypeptide(L)'
;MAILATIALNTWRRQIKAQKHVEFFDELTDIVHAFILSMSGPVTALKFAKISVDSYSHVYKDSNNQKNVGVIEFIKKDGRDTRESIQKQLEPVRPILSKMKSLVAKGQILGIKNYFNCHNACDMLEWSFNQIEAFSSIIGSTNLYWENPEVQKTLDKILTVDSEQIFRNMAEQNSKYLLFAIQAYKAI
;
A
#
# COMPACT_ATOMS: atom_id res chain seq x y z
N MET A 1 -52.78 -5.40 -16.60
CA MET A 1 -52.30 -4.63 -15.43
C MET A 1 -51.18 -5.36 -14.66
N ALA A 2 -51.34 -6.62 -14.27
CA ALA A 2 -50.30 -7.35 -13.52
C ALA A 2 -48.93 -7.44 -14.25
N ILE A 3 -48.92 -7.73 -15.55
CA ILE A 3 -47.68 -7.83 -16.36
C ILE A 3 -46.91 -6.49 -16.37
N LEU A 4 -47.61 -5.37 -16.57
CA LEU A 4 -46.99 -4.03 -16.56
C LEU A 4 -46.43 -3.67 -15.18
N ALA A 5 -47.13 -4.01 -14.10
CA ALA A 5 -46.66 -3.81 -12.74
C ALA A 5 -45.41 -4.66 -12.43
N THR A 6 -45.37 -5.91 -12.88
CA THR A 6 -44.19 -6.78 -12.73
C THR A 6 -42.99 -6.28 -13.52
N ILE A 7 -43.20 -5.80 -14.75
CA ILE A 7 -42.14 -5.19 -15.57
C ILE A 7 -41.61 -3.92 -14.88
N ALA A 8 -42.49 -3.04 -14.42
CA ALA A 8 -42.11 -1.82 -13.70
C ALA A 8 -41.30 -2.13 -12.42
N LEU A 9 -41.74 -3.11 -11.62
CA LEU A 9 -41.05 -3.53 -10.41
C LEU A 9 -39.65 -4.09 -10.71
N ASN A 10 -39.51 -4.89 -11.77
CA ASN A 10 -38.23 -5.46 -12.17
C ASN A 10 -37.26 -4.39 -12.69
N THR A 11 -37.74 -3.43 -13.48
CA THR A 11 -36.95 -2.28 -13.94
C THR A 11 -36.50 -1.43 -12.76
N TRP A 12 -37.39 -1.12 -11.82
CA TRP A 12 -37.08 -0.35 -10.62
C TRP A 12 -36.03 -1.06 -9.74
N ARG A 13 -36.16 -2.37 -9.54
CA ARG A 13 -35.15 -3.18 -8.82
C ARG A 13 -33.79 -3.15 -9.51
N ARG A 14 -33.75 -3.23 -10.84
CA ARG A 14 -32.50 -3.13 -11.62
C ARG A 14 -31.86 -1.76 -11.48
N GLN A 15 -32.64 -0.68 -11.56
CA GLN A 15 -32.16 0.69 -11.36
C GLN A 15 -31.55 0.90 -9.98
N ILE A 16 -32.21 0.44 -8.91
CA ILE A 16 -31.67 0.53 -7.55
C ILE A 16 -30.36 -0.24 -7.41
N LYS A 17 -30.26 -1.43 -8.00
CA LYS A 17 -29.02 -2.22 -7.96
C LYS A 17 -27.89 -1.51 -8.70
N ALA A 18 -28.17 -1.00 -9.90
CA ALA A 18 -27.23 -0.22 -10.70
C ALA A 18 -26.73 1.01 -9.94
N GLN A 19 -27.64 1.78 -9.34
CA GLN A 19 -27.30 2.95 -8.54
C GLN A 19 -26.36 2.61 -7.37
N LYS A 20 -26.65 1.54 -6.62
CA LYS A 20 -25.77 1.08 -5.52
C LYS A 20 -24.38 0.68 -6.02
N HIS A 21 -24.29 0.10 -7.22
CA HIS A 21 -23.00 -0.25 -7.83
C HIS A 21 -22.23 1.01 -8.23
N VAL A 22 -22.88 2.00 -8.84
CA VAL A 22 -22.27 3.29 -9.19
C VAL A 22 -21.74 4.01 -7.95
N GLU A 23 -22.58 4.21 -6.94
CA GLU A 23 -22.20 4.87 -5.68
C GLU A 23 -21.02 4.16 -5.00
N PHE A 24 -20.99 2.83 -5.06
CA PHE A 24 -19.88 2.04 -4.54
C PHE A 24 -18.57 2.27 -5.33
N PHE A 25 -18.63 2.26 -6.66
CA PHE A 25 -17.44 2.47 -7.48
C PHE A 25 -16.91 3.90 -7.41
N ASP A 26 -17.79 4.89 -7.29
CA ASP A 26 -17.39 6.28 -7.07
C ASP A 26 -16.63 6.38 -5.75
N GLU A 27 -17.20 5.87 -4.65
CA GLU A 27 -16.56 5.92 -3.33
C GLU A 27 -15.23 5.15 -3.28
N LEU A 28 -15.16 3.98 -3.93
CA LEU A 28 -13.94 3.19 -4.00
C LEU A 28 -12.88 3.86 -4.88
N THR A 29 -13.27 4.52 -5.97
CA THR A 29 -12.34 5.22 -6.86
C THR A 29 -11.73 6.42 -6.15
N ASP A 30 -12.55 7.19 -5.45
CA ASP A 30 -12.10 8.33 -4.68
C ASP A 30 -11.09 7.92 -3.60
N ILE A 31 -11.37 6.82 -2.87
CA ILE A 31 -10.46 6.38 -1.81
C ILE A 31 -9.16 5.80 -2.35
N VAL A 32 -9.19 5.05 -3.46
CA VAL A 32 -7.98 4.51 -4.11
C VAL A 32 -7.12 5.65 -4.63
N HIS A 33 -7.73 6.68 -5.23
CA HIS A 33 -7.01 7.85 -5.69
C HIS A 33 -6.38 8.63 -4.52
N ALA A 34 -7.14 8.85 -3.45
CA ALA A 34 -6.64 9.49 -2.24
C ALA A 34 -5.46 8.71 -1.65
N PHE A 35 -5.53 7.37 -1.61
CA PHE A 35 -4.44 6.53 -1.13
C PHE A 35 -3.16 6.73 -1.95
N ILE A 36 -3.27 6.65 -3.28
CA ILE A 36 -2.12 6.80 -4.18
C ILE A 36 -1.46 8.16 -4.02
N LEU A 37 -2.26 9.23 -3.95
CA LEU A 37 -1.76 10.59 -3.75
C LEU A 37 -1.03 10.72 -2.41
N SER A 38 -1.64 10.22 -1.33
CA SER A 38 -1.06 10.31 0.02
C SER A 38 0.18 9.45 0.21
N MET A 39 0.38 8.40 -0.61
CA MET A 39 1.58 7.55 -0.57
C MET A 39 2.85 8.21 -1.12
N SER A 40 2.74 9.32 -1.84
CA SER A 40 3.90 10.05 -2.38
C SER A 40 4.91 10.48 -1.30
N GLY A 41 4.42 10.98 -0.17
CA GLY A 41 5.23 11.38 0.99
C GLY A 41 6.02 10.20 1.58
N PRO A 42 5.36 9.11 2.01
CA PRO A 42 6.01 7.90 2.49
C PRO A 42 7.06 7.32 1.53
N VAL A 43 6.77 7.24 0.23
CA VAL A 43 7.72 6.72 -0.77
C VAL A 43 8.96 7.61 -0.85
N THR A 44 8.78 8.92 -0.81
CA THR A 44 9.89 9.88 -0.82
C THR A 44 10.73 9.78 0.47
N ALA A 45 10.08 9.64 1.61
CA ALA A 45 10.76 9.45 2.89
C ALA A 45 11.59 8.14 2.92
N LEU A 46 11.05 7.05 2.38
CA LEU A 46 11.79 5.79 2.19
C LEU A 46 13.02 6.00 1.29
N LYS A 47 12.88 6.74 0.18
CA LYS A 47 13.98 7.03 -0.74
C LYS A 47 15.13 7.72 -0.01
N PHE A 48 14.85 8.76 0.78
CA PHE A 48 15.88 9.46 1.53
C PHE A 48 16.49 8.60 2.64
N ALA A 49 15.68 7.80 3.34
CA ALA A 49 16.20 6.86 4.33
C ALA A 49 17.17 5.85 3.71
N LYS A 50 16.85 5.33 2.52
CA LYS A 50 17.72 4.44 1.74
C LYS A 50 19.05 5.11 1.37
N ILE A 51 19.03 6.36 0.91
CA ILE A 51 20.24 7.12 0.61
C ILE A 51 21.12 7.29 1.85
N SER A 52 20.53 7.55 3.02
CA SER A 52 21.27 7.65 4.28
C SER A 52 21.90 6.30 4.67
N VAL A 53 21.16 5.20 4.57
CA VAL A 53 21.66 3.84 4.81
C VAL A 53 22.84 3.51 3.89
N ASP A 54 22.72 3.84 2.60
CA ASP A 54 23.76 3.56 1.61
C ASP A 54 25.01 4.40 1.89
N SER A 55 24.85 5.67 2.29
CA SER A 55 25.96 6.55 2.71
C SER A 55 26.78 5.94 3.86
N TYR A 56 26.12 5.41 4.89
CA TYR A 56 26.81 4.72 5.98
C TYR A 56 27.47 3.42 5.50
N SER A 57 26.80 2.65 4.64
CA SER A 57 27.34 1.41 4.10
C SER A 57 28.64 1.63 3.31
N HIS A 58 28.78 2.76 2.63
CA HIS A 58 30.02 3.14 1.94
C HIS A 58 31.15 3.51 2.92
N VAL A 59 30.86 4.21 4.01
CA VAL A 59 31.87 4.63 5.00
C VAL A 59 32.45 3.45 5.77
N TYR A 60 31.63 2.46 6.12
CA TYR A 60 32.04 1.34 6.97
C TYR A 60 32.43 0.07 6.20
N LYS A 61 32.51 0.13 4.86
CA LYS A 61 32.67 -1.03 3.96
C LYS A 61 33.91 -1.89 4.26
N ASP A 62 34.99 -1.28 4.76
CA ASP A 62 36.28 -1.95 5.00
C ASP A 62 36.60 -2.12 6.50
N SER A 63 35.68 -1.73 7.39
CA SER A 63 35.98 -1.54 8.82
C SER A 63 35.77 -2.77 9.71
N ASN A 64 35.13 -3.85 9.25
CA ASN A 64 34.93 -5.07 10.04
C ASN A 64 34.46 -6.28 9.22
N ASN A 65 34.80 -7.50 9.66
CA ASN A 65 34.29 -8.79 9.13
C ASN A 65 32.79 -9.04 9.39
N GLN A 66 32.08 -8.07 9.97
CA GLN A 66 30.67 -8.19 10.31
C GLN A 66 29.81 -7.74 9.13
N LYS A 67 28.81 -8.54 8.78
CA LYS A 67 27.86 -8.23 7.71
C LYS A 67 27.00 -7.03 8.10
N ASN A 68 26.71 -6.16 7.13
CA ASN A 68 25.80 -5.01 7.28
C ASN A 68 26.21 -3.97 8.36
N VAL A 69 27.50 -3.84 8.70
CA VAL A 69 27.98 -2.91 9.74
C VAL A 69 27.52 -1.47 9.51
N GLY A 70 27.62 -0.94 8.29
CA GLY A 70 27.18 0.43 8.01
C GLY A 70 25.69 0.63 8.25
N VAL A 71 24.86 -0.35 7.89
CA VAL A 71 23.41 -0.31 8.15
C VAL A 71 23.13 -0.32 9.65
N ILE A 72 23.84 -1.16 10.41
CA ILE A 72 23.69 -1.25 11.87
C ILE A 72 24.10 0.08 12.53
N GLU A 73 25.19 0.69 12.08
CA GLU A 73 25.65 1.98 12.60
C GLU A 73 24.67 3.11 12.25
N PHE A 74 24.10 3.11 11.06
CA PHE A 74 23.00 4.00 10.70
C PHE A 74 21.82 3.83 11.67
N ILE A 75 21.37 2.59 11.90
CA ILE A 75 20.23 2.31 12.77
C ILE A 75 20.48 2.83 14.19
N LYS A 76 21.69 2.62 14.73
CA LYS A 76 22.04 3.09 16.08
C LYS A 76 22.06 4.61 16.21
N LYS A 77 22.54 5.32 15.19
CA LYS A 77 22.72 6.79 15.24
C LYS A 77 21.47 7.55 14.81
N ASP A 78 20.94 7.22 13.64
CA ASP A 78 19.92 8.03 12.94
C ASP A 78 18.61 7.25 12.73
N GLY A 79 18.56 5.97 13.10
CA GLY A 79 17.43 5.08 12.81
C GLY A 79 16.12 5.50 13.47
N ARG A 80 16.17 6.02 14.71
CA ARG A 80 14.99 6.51 15.43
C ARG A 80 14.38 7.73 14.76
N ASP A 81 15.19 8.75 14.48
CA ASP A 81 14.74 10.00 13.85
C ASP A 81 14.21 9.73 12.44
N THR A 82 14.88 8.83 11.70
CA THR A 82 14.42 8.41 10.37
C THR A 82 13.08 7.68 10.45
N ARG A 83 12.90 6.78 11.42
CA ARG A 83 11.61 6.13 11.66
C ARG A 83 10.52 7.15 11.96
N GLU A 84 10.77 8.11 12.85
CA GLU A 84 9.78 9.13 13.21
C GLU A 84 9.38 9.97 11.98
N SER A 85 10.34 10.34 11.15
CA SER A 85 10.09 11.04 9.89
C SER A 85 9.19 10.23 8.94
N ILE A 86 9.48 8.94 8.75
CA ILE A 86 8.64 8.06 7.91
C ILE A 86 7.25 7.88 8.52
N GLN A 87 7.16 7.62 9.82
CA GLN A 87 5.87 7.41 10.51
C GLN A 87 4.99 8.66 10.43
N LYS A 88 5.56 9.86 10.56
CA LYS A 88 4.83 11.12 10.36
C LYS A 88 4.18 11.21 8.98
N GLN A 89 4.82 10.66 7.95
CA GLN A 89 4.25 10.60 6.60
C GLN A 89 3.20 9.48 6.45
N LEU A 90 3.35 8.36 7.15
CA LEU A 90 2.42 7.22 7.10
C LEU A 90 1.12 7.47 7.88
N GLU A 91 1.17 8.22 8.98
CA GLU A 91 0.00 8.53 9.83
C GLU A 91 -1.24 9.01 9.05
N PRO A 92 -1.16 10.04 8.19
CA PRO A 92 -2.33 10.48 7.42
C PRO A 92 -2.84 9.45 6.41
N VAL A 93 -2.02 8.46 6.03
CA VAL A 93 -2.42 7.40 5.08
C VAL A 93 -3.21 6.27 5.76
N ARG A 94 -2.96 5.99 7.05
CA ARG A 94 -3.65 4.94 7.82
C ARG A 94 -5.17 4.98 7.76
N PRO A 95 -5.85 6.13 8.00
CA PRO A 95 -7.31 6.19 7.90
C PRO A 95 -7.81 5.95 6.48
N ILE A 96 -7.07 6.42 5.46
CA ILE A 96 -7.40 6.21 4.05
C ILE A 96 -7.32 4.72 3.70
N LEU A 97 -6.22 4.06 4.09
CA LEU A 97 -6.04 2.62 3.91
C LEU A 97 -7.14 1.83 4.62
N SER A 98 -7.48 2.19 5.85
CA SER A 98 -8.55 1.53 6.62
C SER A 98 -9.91 1.65 5.91
N LYS A 99 -10.23 2.83 5.37
CA LYS A 99 -11.45 3.05 4.59
C LYS A 99 -11.42 2.25 3.28
N MET A 100 -10.29 2.23 2.57
CA MET A 100 -10.12 1.43 1.36
C MET A 100 -10.40 -0.06 1.63
N LYS A 101 -9.80 -0.63 2.67
CA LYS A 101 -10.01 -2.04 3.07
C LYS A 101 -11.48 -2.34 3.40
N SER A 102 -12.14 -1.44 4.13
CA SER A 102 -13.56 -1.56 4.45
C SER A 102 -14.44 -1.59 3.20
N LEU A 103 -14.16 -0.70 2.23
CA LEU A 103 -14.89 -0.67 0.96
C LEU A 103 -14.59 -1.91 0.12
N VAL A 104 -13.35 -2.37 0.07
CA VAL A 104 -12.99 -3.62 -0.63
C VAL A 104 -13.75 -4.81 -0.06
N ALA A 105 -13.84 -4.92 1.27
CA ALA A 105 -14.65 -5.97 1.91
C ALA A 105 -16.15 -5.83 1.57
N LYS A 106 -16.69 -4.61 1.56
CA LYS A 106 -18.09 -4.34 1.17
C LYS A 106 -18.37 -4.73 -0.29
N GLY A 107 -17.42 -4.58 -1.20
CA GLY A 107 -17.61 -4.96 -2.60
C GLY A 107 -17.76 -6.46 -2.83
N GLN A 108 -17.18 -7.30 -1.97
CA GLN A 108 -17.26 -8.76 -2.08
C GLN A 108 -18.70 -9.28 -2.03
N ILE A 109 -19.59 -8.61 -1.30
CA ILE A 109 -21.00 -9.01 -1.16
C ILE A 109 -21.92 -8.46 -2.26
N LEU A 110 -21.42 -7.58 -3.15
CA LEU A 110 -22.23 -6.93 -4.19
C LEU A 110 -22.42 -7.77 -5.46
N GLY A 111 -21.78 -8.94 -5.55
CA GLY A 111 -21.88 -9.85 -6.69
C GLY A 111 -21.36 -9.25 -8.00
N ILE A 112 -20.34 -8.39 -7.90
CA ILE A 112 -19.72 -7.72 -9.04
C ILE A 112 -18.87 -8.73 -9.83
N LYS A 113 -19.01 -8.75 -11.15
CA LYS A 113 -18.23 -9.63 -12.03
C LYS A 113 -16.75 -9.23 -11.99
N ASN A 114 -15.86 -10.21 -11.95
CA ASN A 114 -14.40 -10.01 -11.93
C ASN A 114 -13.89 -9.14 -10.75
N TYR A 115 -14.64 -9.09 -9.65
CA TYR A 115 -14.29 -8.29 -8.48
C TYR A 115 -12.93 -8.65 -7.87
N PHE A 116 -12.47 -9.90 -8.05
CA PHE A 116 -11.14 -10.33 -7.60
C PHE A 116 -10.00 -9.49 -8.20
N ASN A 117 -10.16 -8.92 -9.41
CA ASN A 117 -9.16 -8.03 -9.99
C ASN A 117 -9.04 -6.73 -9.20
N CYS A 118 -10.17 -6.18 -8.78
CA CYS A 118 -10.23 -4.99 -7.91
C CYS A 118 -9.58 -5.28 -6.56
N HIS A 119 -9.97 -6.40 -5.94
CA HIS A 119 -9.46 -6.83 -4.65
C HIS A 119 -7.94 -6.97 -4.68
N ASN A 120 -7.41 -7.73 -5.65
CA ASN A 120 -5.97 -7.96 -5.79
C ASN A 120 -5.20 -6.66 -6.04
N ALA A 121 -5.76 -5.72 -6.83
CA ALA A 121 -5.12 -4.43 -7.04
C ALA A 121 -5.03 -3.63 -5.73
N CYS A 122 -6.11 -3.58 -4.94
CA CYS A 122 -6.14 -2.91 -3.65
C CYS A 122 -5.23 -3.59 -2.61
N ASP A 123 -5.16 -4.93 -2.59
CA ASP A 123 -4.24 -5.68 -1.72
C ASP A 123 -2.78 -5.36 -2.03
N MET A 124 -2.45 -5.25 -3.32
CA MET A 124 -1.09 -4.91 -3.76
C MET A 124 -0.75 -3.44 -3.49
N LEU A 125 -1.74 -2.54 -3.43
CA LEU A 125 -1.57 -1.17 -2.94
C LEU A 125 -1.32 -1.14 -1.43
N GLU A 126 -2.11 -1.90 -0.65
CA GLU A 126 -1.87 -2.09 0.79
C GLU A 126 -0.47 -2.65 1.06
N TRP A 127 -0.03 -3.63 0.27
CA TRP A 127 1.30 -4.22 0.41
C TRP A 127 2.41 -3.18 0.32
N SER A 128 2.28 -2.20 -0.59
CA SER A 128 3.25 -1.09 -0.69
C SER A 128 3.31 -0.23 0.57
N PHE A 129 2.19 0.03 1.24
CA PHE A 129 2.18 0.69 2.55
C PHE A 129 2.91 -0.16 3.60
N ASN A 130 2.57 -1.45 3.68
CA ASN A 130 3.14 -2.38 4.66
C ASN A 130 4.66 -2.53 4.49
N GLN A 131 5.18 -2.49 3.27
CA GLN A 131 6.62 -2.53 3.02
C GLN A 131 7.36 -1.33 3.64
N ILE A 132 6.82 -0.11 3.49
CA ILE A 132 7.40 1.11 4.07
C ILE A 132 7.30 1.07 5.60
N GLU A 133 6.15 0.64 6.12
CA GLU A 133 5.94 0.50 7.56
C GLU A 133 6.92 -0.52 8.18
N ALA A 134 7.08 -1.69 7.55
CA ALA A 134 8.02 -2.73 7.98
C ALA A 134 9.46 -2.22 7.95
N PHE A 135 9.86 -1.54 6.88
CA PHE A 135 11.18 -0.90 6.79
C PHE A 135 11.40 0.07 7.95
N SER A 136 10.46 1.01 8.18
CA SER A 136 10.56 2.01 9.25
C SER A 136 10.66 1.39 10.65
N SER A 137 9.97 0.26 10.86
CA SER A 137 9.96 -0.44 12.14
C SER A 137 11.31 -1.07 12.45
N ILE A 138 11.93 -1.72 11.45
CA ILE A 138 13.25 -2.33 11.60
C ILE A 138 14.34 -1.27 11.77
N ILE A 139 14.35 -0.22 10.95
CA ILE A 139 15.40 0.81 11.06
C ILE A 139 15.32 1.61 12.38
N GLY A 140 14.15 1.69 13.01
CA GLY A 140 14.01 2.33 14.32
C GLY A 140 14.33 1.41 15.50
N SER A 141 14.67 0.14 15.26
CA SER A 141 14.93 -0.84 16.31
C SER A 141 16.42 -0.87 16.68
N THR A 142 16.87 0.06 17.54
CA THR A 142 18.29 0.24 17.88
C THR A 142 18.91 -0.91 18.68
N ASN A 143 18.09 -1.71 19.35
CA ASN A 143 18.52 -2.65 20.39
C ASN A 143 18.39 -4.12 19.98
N LEU A 144 18.33 -4.43 18.67
CA LEU A 144 18.27 -5.81 18.20
C LEU A 144 19.61 -6.54 18.41
N TYR A 145 19.55 -7.86 18.60
CA TYR A 145 20.77 -8.68 18.62
C TYR A 145 21.26 -8.90 17.18
N TRP A 146 22.09 -7.97 16.70
CA TRP A 146 22.51 -7.88 15.30
C TRP A 146 23.33 -9.06 14.80
N GLU A 147 23.93 -9.86 15.67
CA GLU A 147 24.67 -11.06 15.27
C GLU A 147 23.74 -12.26 15.01
N ASN A 148 22.47 -12.18 15.42
CA ASN A 148 21.51 -13.24 15.20
C ASN A 148 21.24 -13.44 13.68
N PRO A 149 21.39 -14.67 13.15
CA PRO A 149 21.15 -14.95 11.73
C PRO A 149 19.75 -14.56 11.24
N GLU A 150 18.71 -14.69 12.07
CA GLU A 150 17.34 -14.31 11.70
C GLU A 150 17.15 -12.80 11.65
N VAL A 151 17.85 -12.05 12.52
CA VAL A 151 17.89 -10.58 12.46
C VAL A 151 18.60 -10.12 11.20
N GLN A 152 19.73 -10.75 10.86
CA GLN A 152 20.46 -10.46 9.62
C GLN A 152 19.63 -10.78 8.37
N LYS A 153 18.93 -11.91 8.35
CA LYS A 153 18.02 -12.28 7.25
C LYS A 153 16.85 -11.31 7.11
N THR A 154 16.30 -10.82 8.23
CA THR A 154 15.25 -9.79 8.22
C THR A 154 15.81 -8.48 7.70
N LEU A 155 17.00 -8.08 8.14
CA LEU A 155 17.69 -6.89 7.67
C LEU A 155 17.95 -6.95 6.16
N ASP A 156 18.48 -8.07 5.66
CA ASP A 156 18.69 -8.27 4.22
C ASP A 156 17.38 -8.12 3.44
N LYS A 157 16.28 -8.71 3.91
CA LYS A 157 14.96 -8.57 3.29
C LYS A 157 14.49 -7.12 3.25
N ILE A 158 14.59 -6.37 4.36
CA ILE A 158 14.11 -4.98 4.36
C ILE A 158 14.98 -4.07 3.48
N LEU A 159 16.27 -4.39 3.31
CA LEU A 159 17.16 -3.61 2.46
C LEU A 159 16.85 -3.75 0.96
N THR A 160 16.14 -4.83 0.58
CA THR A 160 15.60 -5.01 -0.79
C THR A 160 14.37 -4.16 -1.07
N VAL A 161 13.76 -3.54 -0.05
CA VAL A 161 12.63 -2.63 -0.24
C VAL A 161 13.15 -1.39 -0.98
N ASP A 162 12.58 -1.17 -2.17
CA ASP A 162 12.98 -0.09 -3.06
C ASP A 162 11.83 0.86 -3.36
N SER A 163 12.11 2.15 -3.20
CA SER A 163 11.14 3.22 -3.41
C SER A 163 10.66 3.31 -4.86
N GLU A 164 11.55 3.08 -5.85
CA GLU A 164 11.16 3.13 -7.25
C GLU A 164 10.28 1.95 -7.62
N GLN A 165 10.60 0.76 -7.12
CA GLN A 165 9.79 -0.42 -7.30
C GLN A 165 8.40 -0.28 -6.68
N ILE A 166 8.31 0.31 -5.48
CA ILE A 166 7.01 0.63 -4.85
C ILE A 166 6.23 1.60 -5.73
N PHE A 167 6.87 2.68 -6.22
CA PHE A 167 6.21 3.65 -7.09
C PHE A 167 5.69 3.00 -8.39
N ARG A 168 6.52 2.18 -9.05
CA ARG A 168 6.13 1.41 -10.25
C ARG A 168 4.97 0.47 -9.95
N ASN A 169 5.03 -0.27 -8.84
CA ASN A 169 3.95 -1.17 -8.44
C ASN A 169 2.65 -0.40 -8.23
N MET A 170 2.66 0.72 -7.50
CA MET A 170 1.44 1.51 -7.28
C MET A 170 0.84 2.01 -8.61
N ALA A 171 1.67 2.47 -9.56
CA ALA A 171 1.19 2.87 -10.88
C ALA A 171 0.56 1.70 -11.66
N GLU A 172 1.19 0.52 -11.61
CA GLU A 172 0.66 -0.69 -12.24
C GLU A 172 -0.69 -1.11 -11.61
N GLN A 173 -0.79 -1.15 -10.28
CA GLN A 173 -2.03 -1.52 -9.60
C GLN A 173 -3.14 -0.50 -9.82
N ASN A 174 -2.81 0.79 -9.87
CA ASN A 174 -3.76 1.83 -10.24
C ASN A 174 -4.33 1.58 -11.65
N SER A 175 -3.47 1.25 -12.62
CA SER A 175 -3.91 0.92 -13.97
C SER A 175 -4.86 -0.29 -13.99
N LYS A 176 -4.52 -1.37 -13.26
CA LYS A 176 -5.37 -2.56 -13.13
C LYS A 176 -6.71 -2.23 -12.48
N TYR A 177 -6.70 -1.42 -11.42
CA TYR A 177 -7.91 -0.93 -10.76
C TYR A 177 -8.81 -0.14 -11.73
N LEU A 178 -8.24 0.83 -12.45
CA LEU A 178 -8.99 1.66 -13.41
C LEU A 178 -9.56 0.84 -14.57
N LEU A 179 -8.81 -0.14 -15.09
CA LEU A 179 -9.31 -1.06 -16.10
C LEU A 179 -10.51 -1.87 -15.60
N PHE A 180 -10.43 -2.36 -14.36
CA PHE A 180 -11.57 -3.01 -13.72
C PHE A 180 -12.76 -2.05 -13.57
N ALA A 181 -12.54 -0.83 -13.06
CA ALA A 181 -13.60 0.16 -12.85
C ALA A 181 -14.31 0.49 -14.17
N ILE A 182 -13.56 0.76 -15.25
CA ILE A 182 -14.11 1.02 -16.59
C ILE A 182 -14.98 -0.15 -17.07
N GLN A 183 -14.53 -1.38 -16.88
CA GLN A 183 -15.30 -2.57 -17.25
C GLN A 183 -16.58 -2.69 -16.41
N ALA A 184 -16.50 -2.36 -15.13
CA ALA A 184 -17.63 -2.41 -14.23
C ALA A 184 -18.69 -1.36 -14.59
N TYR A 185 -18.31 -0.10 -14.84
CA TYR A 185 -19.25 0.93 -15.29
C TYR A 185 -19.92 0.59 -16.62
N LYS A 186 -19.22 -0.06 -17.55
CA LYS A 186 -19.81 -0.51 -18.83
C LYS A 186 -20.81 -1.67 -18.66
N ALA A 187 -20.75 -2.38 -17.54
CA ALA A 187 -21.59 -3.54 -17.27
C ALA A 187 -22.83 -3.20 -16.42
N ILE A 188 -22.89 -1.98 -15.89
CA ILE A 188 -24.06 -1.40 -15.20
C ILE A 188 -25.06 -0.88 -16.24
#